data_AF-A0A7W0SKA8-F1
#
_entry.id   AF-A0A7W0SKA8-F1
#
_cell.length_a   1.000
_cell.length_b   1.000
_cell.length_c   1.000
_cell.angle_alpha   90.00
_cell.angle_beta   90.00
_cell.angle_gamma   90.00
#
_symmetry.space_group_name_H-M   'P 1'
#
loop_
_entity.id
_entity.type
_entity.pdbx_description
1 polymer ?
#
loop_
_entity_poly.entity_id
_entity_poly.type
_entity_poly.pdbx_seq_one_letter_code
_entity_poly.pdbx_strand_id
1 'polypeptide(L)'
;CEHTLWDWKLTSIYAGKDGPKDEWIHQGNINRLLCHENGIDVTGIDYVALYRDWSQMAVARHSDYPSEQVEIFHLPVWPLEQTRAFVSERIALHEAAKVELPLCSPEERWCRPEKWAHMKKGHKRATKLYDTEEQASAAATGPGDHVEHRPGENVRCLYYCAVSGFCTQLRDMMQ
;
A
#
# COMPACT_ATOMS: atom_id res chain seq x y z
N CYS A 1 -23.57 -12.73 24.75
CA CYS A 1 -23.33 -11.32 24.38
C CYS A 1 -22.37 -11.33 23.22
N GLU A 2 -22.74 -10.75 22.08
CA GLU A 2 -21.80 -10.55 20.97
C GLU A 2 -20.94 -9.34 21.32
N HIS A 3 -19.63 -9.55 21.49
CA HIS A 3 -18.69 -8.45 21.69
C HIS A 3 -17.99 -8.14 20.37
N THR A 4 -17.93 -6.86 20.03
CA THR A 4 -17.21 -6.36 18.86
C THR A 4 -16.01 -5.56 19.33
N LEU A 5 -14.85 -5.77 18.71
CA LEU A 5 -13.66 -4.95 18.91
C LEU A 5 -13.72 -3.74 17.99
N TRP A 6 -13.66 -2.53 18.55
CA TRP A 6 -13.70 -1.27 17.79
C TRP A 6 -12.31 -0.64 17.76
N ASP A 7 -11.66 -0.63 16.60
CA ASP A 7 -10.36 0.03 16.40
C ASP A 7 -10.55 1.43 15.80
N TRP A 8 -10.43 2.46 16.62
CA TRP A 8 -10.57 3.86 16.21
C TRP A 8 -9.24 4.42 15.69
N LYS A 9 -9.24 4.92 14.46
CA LYS A 9 -8.07 5.52 13.83
C LYS A 9 -8.38 6.86 13.19
N LEU A 10 -7.54 7.86 13.48
CA LEU A 10 -7.48 9.09 12.71
C LEU A 10 -6.66 8.82 11.43
N THR A 11 -7.28 8.92 10.26
CA THR A 11 -6.66 8.56 8.97
C THR A 11 -7.06 9.55 7.87
N SER A 12 -6.57 9.35 6.64
CA SER A 12 -7.00 10.12 5.47
C SER A 12 -8.04 9.38 4.64
N ILE A 13 -8.85 10.12 3.88
CA ILE A 13 -9.81 9.54 2.92
C ILE A 13 -9.09 8.63 1.93
N TYR A 14 -7.91 9.04 1.45
CA TYR A 14 -7.10 8.22 0.56
C TYR A 14 -6.77 6.85 1.15
N ALA A 15 -6.63 6.73 2.47
CA ALA A 15 -6.35 5.44 3.10
C ALA A 15 -7.57 4.51 3.12
N GLY A 16 -8.79 5.05 3.16
CA GLY A 16 -10.04 4.27 3.19
C GLY A 16 -10.69 4.04 1.82
N LYS A 17 -10.30 4.81 0.79
CA LYS A 17 -10.96 4.81 -0.53
C LYS A 17 -11.06 3.42 -1.20
N ASP A 18 -10.08 2.54 -0.97
CA ASP A 18 -9.99 1.22 -1.59
C ASP A 18 -10.57 0.12 -0.68
N GLY A 19 -11.22 0.50 0.43
CA GLY A 19 -11.74 -0.41 1.43
C GLY A 19 -10.73 -0.83 2.50
N PRO A 20 -11.04 -1.87 3.29
CA PRO A 20 -10.18 -2.31 4.38
C PRO A 20 -8.87 -2.89 3.87
N LYS A 21 -7.76 -2.44 4.46
CA LYS A 21 -6.42 -2.94 4.12
C LYS A 21 -6.07 -4.21 4.89
N ASP A 22 -5.24 -5.05 4.29
CA ASP A 22 -4.71 -6.26 4.93
C ASP A 22 -4.09 -5.98 6.30
N GLU A 23 -3.34 -4.88 6.44
CA GLU A 23 -2.76 -4.46 7.73
C GLU A 23 -3.81 -4.24 8.83
N TRP A 24 -5.00 -3.74 8.49
CA TRP A 24 -6.09 -3.53 9.44
C TRP A 24 -6.74 -4.86 9.83
N ILE A 25 -6.93 -5.73 8.84
CA ILE A 25 -7.45 -7.10 9.05
C ILE A 25 -6.51 -7.89 9.97
N HIS A 26 -5.20 -7.82 9.72
CA HIS A 26 -4.18 -8.46 10.54
C HIS A 26 -4.20 -7.93 11.97
N GLN A 27 -4.14 -6.61 12.15
CA GLN A 27 -4.15 -5.98 13.47
C GLN A 27 -5.42 -6.33 14.26
N GLY A 28 -6.59 -6.22 13.63
CA GLY A 28 -7.87 -6.54 14.25
C GLY A 28 -7.93 -7.99 14.73
N ASN A 29 -7.50 -8.93 13.91
CA ASN A 29 -7.49 -10.35 14.26
C ASN A 29 -6.48 -10.68 15.36
N ILE A 30 -5.28 -10.06 15.34
CA ILE A 30 -4.30 -10.21 16.43
C ILE A 30 -4.90 -9.72 17.76
N ASN A 31 -5.53 -8.55 17.77
CA ASN A 31 -6.15 -8.02 18.99
C ASN A 31 -7.29 -8.93 19.47
N ARG A 32 -8.09 -9.47 18.54
CA ARG A 32 -9.12 -10.46 18.85
C ARG A 32 -8.54 -11.73 19.47
N LEU A 33 -7.42 -12.25 18.94
CA LEU A 33 -6.72 -13.40 19.51
C LEU A 33 -6.28 -13.10 20.95
N LEU A 34 -5.72 -11.92 21.21
CA LEU A 34 -5.35 -11.49 22.57
C LEU A 34 -6.57 -11.42 23.50
N CYS A 35 -7.70 -10.88 23.04
CA CYS A 35 -8.95 -10.91 23.82
C CYS A 35 -9.34 -12.33 24.19
N HIS A 36 -9.34 -13.24 23.21
CA HIS A 36 -9.70 -14.64 23.40
C HIS A 36 -8.78 -15.34 24.42
N GLU A 37 -7.46 -15.13 24.32
CA GLU A 37 -6.48 -15.69 25.26
C GLU A 37 -6.64 -15.15 26.69
N ASN A 38 -7.30 -14.02 26.85
CA ASN A 38 -7.64 -13.43 28.15
C ASN A 38 -9.09 -13.68 28.58
N GLY A 39 -9.77 -14.65 27.96
CA GLY A 39 -11.13 -15.07 28.33
C GLY A 39 -12.24 -14.12 27.87
N ILE A 40 -11.95 -13.20 26.95
CA ILE A 40 -12.92 -12.27 26.37
C ILE A 40 -13.28 -12.79 24.98
N ASP A 41 -14.50 -13.32 24.83
CA ASP A 41 -14.99 -13.77 23.53
C ASP A 41 -15.47 -12.58 22.70
N VAL A 42 -14.79 -12.35 21.58
CA VAL A 42 -15.08 -11.30 20.59
C VAL A 42 -15.51 -11.97 19.30
N THR A 43 -16.70 -11.60 18.81
CA THR A 43 -17.34 -12.19 17.63
C THR A 43 -17.27 -11.30 16.40
N GLY A 44 -16.92 -10.01 16.56
CA GLY A 44 -16.80 -9.05 15.46
C GLY A 44 -15.60 -8.11 15.62
N ILE A 45 -15.17 -7.52 14.51
CA ILE A 45 -14.08 -6.52 14.49
C ILE A 45 -14.52 -5.39 13.55
N ASP A 46 -14.58 -4.18 14.09
CA ASP A 46 -14.90 -2.97 13.34
C ASP A 46 -13.72 -2.01 13.38
N TYR A 47 -13.29 -1.57 12.20
CA TYR A 47 -12.32 -0.50 12.06
C TYR A 47 -13.05 0.81 11.80
N VAL A 48 -12.84 1.80 12.65
CA VAL A 48 -13.47 3.12 12.55
C VAL A 48 -12.47 4.12 12.03
N ALA A 49 -12.64 4.48 10.75
CA ALA A 49 -11.87 5.53 10.11
C ALA A 49 -12.49 6.90 10.45
N LEU A 50 -11.76 7.73 11.19
CA LEU A 50 -12.06 9.14 11.36
C LEU A 50 -11.19 9.93 10.38
N TYR A 51 -11.81 10.52 9.36
CA TYR A 51 -11.10 11.21 8.28
C TYR A 51 -10.68 12.62 8.68
N ARG A 52 -9.36 12.86 8.72
CA ARG A 52 -8.78 14.16 9.09
C ARG A 52 -8.85 15.20 7.97
N ASP A 53 -8.99 14.75 6.74
CA ASP A 53 -9.03 15.54 5.51
C ASP A 53 -10.44 15.58 4.88
N TRP A 54 -11.47 15.28 5.69
CA TRP A 54 -12.86 15.38 5.29
C TRP A 54 -13.36 16.83 5.18
N SER A 55 -14.19 17.11 4.18
CA SER A 55 -14.83 18.41 3.99
C SER A 55 -16.24 18.27 3.41
N GLN A 56 -17.21 18.92 4.05
CA GLN A 56 -18.59 19.01 3.55
C GLN A 56 -18.66 19.60 2.13
N MET A 57 -17.75 20.51 1.76
CA MET A 57 -17.72 21.08 0.41
C MET A 57 -17.28 20.06 -0.65
N ALA A 58 -16.43 19.11 -0.28
CA ALA A 58 -15.97 18.05 -1.18
C ALA A 58 -17.08 17.03 -1.44
N VAL A 59 -17.90 16.72 -0.43
CA VAL A 59 -19.12 15.88 -0.57
C VAL A 59 -20.03 16.41 -1.68
N ALA A 60 -20.22 17.73 -1.76
CA ALA A 60 -21.07 18.34 -2.79
C ALA A 60 -20.48 18.31 -4.22
N ARG A 61 -19.18 18.06 -4.36
CA ARG A 61 -18.44 18.15 -5.65
C ARG A 61 -18.08 16.80 -6.24
N HIS A 62 -17.92 15.78 -5.41
CA HIS A 62 -17.35 14.49 -5.78
C HIS A 62 -18.29 13.38 -5.33
N SER A 63 -18.87 12.64 -6.27
CA SER A 63 -19.82 11.56 -5.99
C SER A 63 -19.16 10.34 -5.32
N ASP A 64 -17.84 10.21 -5.45
CA ASP A 64 -17.00 9.15 -4.89
C ASP A 64 -16.36 9.54 -3.53
N TYR A 65 -16.73 10.70 -2.99
CA TYR A 65 -16.21 11.19 -1.71
C TYR A 65 -17.10 10.70 -0.55
N PRO A 66 -16.52 10.26 0.59
CA PRO A 66 -17.29 9.82 1.74
C PRO A 66 -18.29 10.87 2.21
N SER A 67 -19.57 10.48 2.33
CA SER A 67 -20.64 11.40 2.74
C SER A 67 -20.46 11.92 4.17
N GLU A 68 -19.80 11.12 5.02
CA GLU A 68 -19.56 11.40 6.42
C GLU A 68 -18.06 11.43 6.73
N GLN A 69 -17.69 12.15 7.79
CA GLN A 69 -16.31 12.21 8.28
C GLN A 69 -15.86 10.87 8.91
N VAL A 70 -16.81 10.02 9.30
CA VAL A 70 -16.55 8.73 9.95
C VAL A 70 -17.08 7.62 9.05
N GLU A 71 -16.23 6.62 8.81
CA GLU A 71 -16.58 5.41 8.08
C GLU A 71 -16.20 4.17 8.89
N ILE A 72 -17.09 3.17 8.91
CA ILE A 72 -16.90 1.92 9.65
C ILE A 72 -16.68 0.81 8.63
N PHE A 73 -15.56 0.12 8.75
CA PHE A 73 -15.23 -1.08 7.98
C PHE A 73 -15.38 -2.31 8.87
N HIS A 74 -16.34 -3.17 8.54
CA HIS A 74 -16.49 -4.48 9.16
C HIS A 74 -15.39 -5.40 8.65
N LEU A 75 -14.46 -5.78 9.52
CA LEU A 75 -13.31 -6.58 9.14
C LEU A 75 -13.64 -8.08 9.19
N PRO A 76 -13.12 -8.88 8.25
CA PRO A 76 -13.27 -10.34 8.30
C PRO A 76 -12.60 -10.90 9.56
N VAL A 77 -13.36 -11.74 10.28
CA VAL A 77 -12.88 -12.47 11.45
C VAL A 77 -12.24 -13.78 11.00
N TRP A 78 -10.98 -13.97 11.31
CA TRP A 78 -10.25 -15.20 11.03
C TRP A 78 -10.52 -16.27 12.10
N PRO A 79 -10.43 -17.56 11.74
CA PRO A 79 -10.21 -18.62 12.71
C PRO A 79 -9.02 -18.29 13.63
N LEU A 80 -9.14 -18.64 14.91
CA LEU A 80 -8.08 -18.37 15.89
C LEU A 80 -6.76 -19.04 15.51
N GLU A 81 -6.81 -20.26 14.97
CA GLU A 81 -5.63 -20.99 14.51
C GLU A 81 -4.93 -20.30 13.33
N GLN A 82 -5.69 -19.73 12.40
CA GLN A 82 -5.11 -18.94 11.31
C GLN A 82 -4.37 -17.72 11.87
N THR A 83 -4.96 -17.03 12.83
CA THR A 83 -4.34 -15.85 13.45
C THR A 83 -3.08 -16.25 14.23
N ARG A 84 -3.11 -17.35 14.97
CA ARG A 84 -1.96 -17.89 15.71
C ARG A 84 -0.81 -18.30 14.78
N ALA A 85 -1.14 -18.92 13.65
CA ALA A 85 -0.17 -19.27 12.62
C ALA A 85 0.49 -18.01 12.03
N PHE A 86 -0.32 -17.00 11.68
CA PHE A 86 0.19 -15.72 11.19
C PHE A 86 1.13 -15.05 12.19
N VAL A 87 0.73 -14.93 13.46
CA VAL A 87 1.59 -14.34 14.51
C VAL A 87 2.91 -15.09 14.65
N SER A 88 2.86 -16.43 14.69
CA SER A 88 4.05 -17.28 14.77
C SER A 88 5.00 -17.07 13.58
N GLU A 89 4.45 -17.00 12.37
CA GLU A 89 5.22 -16.72 11.15
C GLU A 89 5.89 -15.34 11.22
N ARG A 90 5.15 -14.29 11.63
CA ARG A 90 5.70 -12.94 11.75
C ARG A 90 6.82 -12.86 12.79
N ILE A 91 6.69 -13.56 13.92
CA ILE A 91 7.75 -13.66 14.92
C ILE A 91 8.97 -14.39 14.35
N ALA A 92 8.78 -15.52 13.66
CA ALA A 92 9.88 -16.27 13.05
C ALA A 92 10.65 -15.43 12.03
N LEU A 93 9.94 -14.68 11.16
CA LEU A 93 10.55 -13.75 10.22
C LEU A 93 11.33 -12.64 10.92
N HIS A 94 10.81 -12.10 12.03
CA HIS A 94 11.51 -11.10 12.82
C HIS A 94 12.78 -11.65 13.49
N GLU A 95 12.73 -12.86 14.04
CA GLU A 95 13.90 -13.51 14.64
C GLU A 95 14.98 -13.82 13.58
N ALA A 96 14.58 -14.33 12.42
CA ALA A 96 15.51 -14.57 11.30
C ALA A 96 16.20 -13.27 10.84
N ALA A 97 15.46 -12.16 10.81
CA ALA A 97 15.95 -10.84 10.43
C ALA A 97 17.05 -10.29 11.36
N LYS A 98 17.21 -10.83 12.57
CA LYS A 98 18.32 -10.48 13.47
C LYS A 98 19.67 -11.02 13.00
N VAL A 99 19.65 -12.10 12.20
CA VAL A 99 20.85 -12.71 11.62
C VAL A 99 21.07 -12.18 10.20
N GLU A 100 20.03 -12.24 9.37
CA GLU A 100 20.09 -11.81 7.98
C GLU A 100 18.79 -11.10 7.59
N LEU A 101 18.91 -9.85 7.14
CA LEU A 101 17.75 -9.07 6.69
C LEU A 101 17.24 -9.62 5.35
N PRO A 102 15.94 -9.98 5.24
CA PRO A 102 15.37 -10.37 3.96
C PRO A 102 15.35 -9.17 3.00
N LEU A 103 15.44 -9.46 1.70
CA LEU A 103 15.28 -8.45 0.66
C LEU A 103 13.82 -7.99 0.58
N CYS A 104 13.61 -6.68 0.45
CA CYS A 104 12.27 -6.14 0.22
C CYS A 104 11.75 -6.54 -1.17
N SER A 105 10.47 -6.91 -1.24
CA SER A 105 9.77 -7.21 -2.50
C SER A 105 9.63 -5.96 -3.39
N PRO A 106 9.35 -6.11 -4.71
CA PRO A 106 9.03 -4.96 -5.57
C PRO A 106 7.87 -4.11 -5.02
N GLU A 107 6.83 -4.74 -4.49
CA GLU A 107 5.68 -4.08 -3.88
C GLU A 107 6.11 -3.31 -2.63
N GLU A 108 6.91 -3.92 -1.75
CA GLU A 108 7.41 -3.24 -0.55
C GLU A 108 8.35 -2.07 -0.86
N ARG A 109 9.05 -2.11 -1.99
CA ARG A 109 9.93 -1.03 -2.48
C ARG A 109 9.17 0.06 -3.24
N TRP A 110 7.89 -0.14 -3.51
CA TRP A 110 7.10 0.67 -4.44
C TRP A 110 7.81 0.80 -5.79
N CYS A 111 8.28 -0.34 -6.30
CA CYS A 111 9.02 -0.42 -7.54
C CYS A 111 8.13 0.02 -8.72
N ARG A 112 8.59 1.03 -9.43
CA ARG A 112 8.03 1.44 -10.72
C ARG A 112 8.93 0.86 -11.81
N PRO A 113 8.43 0.01 -12.71
CA PRO A 113 9.24 -0.49 -13.81
C PRO A 113 9.62 0.66 -14.74
N GLU A 114 10.74 0.49 -15.44
CA GLU A 114 11.11 1.42 -16.51
C GLU A 114 10.03 1.45 -17.61
N LYS A 115 9.92 2.58 -18.28
CA LYS A 115 8.97 2.79 -19.37
C LYS A 115 9.60 3.63 -20.48
N TRP A 116 9.09 3.44 -21.68
CA TRP A 116 9.44 4.23 -22.85
C TRP A 116 8.24 5.07 -23.27
N ALA A 117 8.37 6.40 -23.17
CA ALA A 117 7.29 7.34 -23.41
C ALA A 117 7.32 7.84 -24.85
N HIS A 118 6.24 7.60 -25.60
CA HIS A 118 6.05 8.23 -26.91
C HIS A 118 5.57 9.68 -26.73
N MET A 119 6.41 10.61 -27.14
CA MET A 119 6.19 12.05 -27.03
C MET A 119 5.90 12.63 -28.41
N LYS A 120 4.72 13.24 -28.56
CA LYS A 120 4.37 13.99 -29.77
C LYS A 120 4.99 15.37 -29.76
N LYS A 121 5.36 15.90 -30.92
CA LYS A 121 5.93 17.25 -31.05
C LYS A 121 5.04 18.29 -30.35
N GLY A 122 5.62 19.03 -29.40
CA GLY A 122 4.93 20.11 -28.67
C GLY A 122 4.01 19.67 -27.52
N HIS A 123 3.84 18.36 -27.30
CA HIS A 123 3.05 17.86 -26.17
C HIS A 123 3.90 17.83 -24.89
N LYS A 124 3.29 18.21 -23.76
CA LYS A 124 3.91 18.12 -22.42
C LYS A 124 3.74 16.76 -21.74
N ARG A 125 2.86 15.89 -22.26
CA ARG A 125 2.55 14.57 -21.70
C ARG A 125 2.79 13.50 -22.76
N ALA A 126 3.18 12.33 -22.29
CA ALA A 126 3.28 11.15 -23.13
C ALA A 126 1.92 10.81 -23.75
N THR A 127 1.94 10.46 -25.03
CA THR A 127 0.75 9.92 -25.71
C THR A 127 0.45 8.52 -25.19
N LYS A 128 1.51 7.72 -25.01
CA LYS A 128 1.44 6.36 -24.46
C LYS A 128 2.81 5.97 -23.87
N LEU A 129 2.76 5.07 -22.89
CA LEU A 129 3.94 4.41 -22.33
C LEU A 129 4.03 2.97 -22.85
N TYR A 130 5.25 2.52 -23.09
CA TYR A 130 5.58 1.18 -23.57
C TYR A 130 6.60 0.53 -22.65
N ASP A 131 6.68 -0.80 -22.72
CA ASP A 131 7.62 -1.58 -21.90
C ASP A 131 9.00 -1.66 -22.53
N THR A 132 9.11 -1.48 -23.86
CA THR A 132 10.39 -1.52 -24.58
C THR A 132 10.57 -0.33 -25.51
N GLU A 133 11.82 0.00 -25.81
CA GLU A 133 12.20 1.09 -26.72
C GLU A 133 11.69 0.84 -28.13
N GLU A 134 11.75 -0.41 -28.60
CA GLU A 134 11.34 -0.80 -29.95
C GLU A 134 9.84 -0.56 -30.17
N GLN A 135 9.02 -0.91 -29.18
CA GLN A 135 7.58 -0.69 -29.24
C GLN A 135 7.24 0.81 -29.28
N ALA A 136 7.93 1.61 -28.46
CA ALA A 136 7.74 3.06 -28.44
C ALA A 136 8.21 3.70 -29.75
N SER A 137 9.36 3.26 -30.28
CA SER A 137 9.94 3.76 -31.53
C SER A 137 9.07 3.42 -32.74
N ALA A 138 8.51 2.21 -32.77
CA ALA A 138 7.56 1.80 -33.80
C ALA A 138 6.26 2.64 -33.78
N ALA A 139 5.87 3.17 -32.62
CA ALA A 139 4.73 4.06 -32.49
C ALA A 139 5.04 5.54 -32.79
N ALA A 140 6.29 5.97 -32.57
CA ALA A 140 6.76 7.34 -32.75
C ALA A 140 7.14 7.67 -34.20
N THR A 141 6.20 7.52 -35.13
CA THR A 141 6.43 7.73 -36.58
C THR A 141 6.09 9.15 -37.06
N GLY A 142 5.48 9.97 -36.21
CA GLY A 142 5.06 11.34 -36.56
C GLY A 142 6.24 12.31 -36.72
N PRO A 143 6.15 13.32 -37.62
CA PRO A 143 7.20 14.33 -37.77
C PRO A 143 7.50 15.09 -36.47
N GLY A 144 8.69 14.85 -35.91
CA GLY A 144 9.15 15.46 -34.65
C GLY A 144 8.61 14.78 -33.38
N ASP A 145 8.01 13.60 -33.52
CA ASP A 145 7.82 12.70 -32.39
C ASP A 145 9.18 12.17 -31.91
N HIS A 146 9.26 11.86 -30.62
CA HIS A 146 10.44 11.22 -30.05
C HIS A 146 10.03 10.25 -28.94
N VAL A 147 10.98 9.40 -28.55
CA VAL A 147 10.85 8.50 -27.43
C VAL A 147 11.69 9.04 -26.27
N GLU A 148 11.11 9.07 -25.08
CA GLU A 148 11.79 9.45 -23.84
C GLU A 148 11.89 8.20 -22.93
N HIS A 149 13.12 7.83 -22.55
CA HIS A 149 13.34 6.76 -21.56
C HIS A 149 13.00 7.28 -20.17
N ARG A 150 12.17 6.53 -19.44
CA ARG A 150 11.83 6.77 -18.05
C ARG A 150 12.38 5.61 -17.24
N PRO A 151 13.54 5.76 -16.58
CA PRO A 151 14.16 4.67 -15.85
C PRO A 151 13.23 4.19 -14.74
N GLY A 152 13.31 2.89 -14.45
CA GLY A 152 12.59 2.28 -13.34
C GLY A 152 13.12 2.82 -12.01
N GLU A 153 12.27 2.81 -10.99
CA GLU A 153 12.56 3.46 -9.74
C GLU A 153 12.01 2.70 -8.54
N ASN A 154 12.87 2.44 -7.54
CA ASN A 154 12.45 1.94 -6.23
C ASN A 154 12.09 3.11 -5.32
N VAL A 155 10.89 3.67 -5.54
CA VAL A 155 10.45 4.94 -4.96
C VAL A 155 10.59 4.97 -3.44
N ARG A 156 10.21 3.89 -2.75
CA ARG A 156 10.33 3.84 -1.29
C ARG A 156 11.78 3.92 -0.86
N CYS A 157 12.66 3.15 -1.50
CA CYS A 157 14.08 3.09 -1.14
C CYS A 157 14.77 4.44 -1.32
N LEU A 158 14.46 5.17 -2.39
CA LEU A 158 15.12 6.42 -2.73
C LEU A 158 14.62 7.61 -1.91
N TYR A 159 13.34 7.66 -1.54
CA TYR A 159 12.75 8.89 -0.98
C TYR A 159 12.08 8.73 0.39
N TYR A 160 11.65 7.52 0.77
CA TYR A 160 10.74 7.34 1.91
C TYR A 160 11.25 6.37 2.98
N CYS A 161 12.23 5.53 2.66
CA CYS A 161 12.75 4.53 3.59
C CYS A 161 13.65 5.18 4.64
N ALA A 162 13.21 5.17 5.90
CA ALA A 162 13.93 5.77 7.02
C ALA A 162 15.29 5.12 7.33
N VAL A 163 15.55 3.92 6.78
CA VAL A 163 16.78 3.15 7.01
C VAL A 163 17.59 2.96 5.72
N SER A 164 17.28 3.72 4.65
CA SER A 164 17.96 3.63 3.35
C SER A 164 19.47 3.79 3.47
N GLY A 165 19.95 4.67 4.35
CA GLY A 165 21.38 4.89 4.61
C GLY A 165 22.14 3.69 5.17
N PHE A 166 21.45 2.70 5.71
CA PHE A 166 22.04 1.46 6.26
C PHE A 166 21.64 0.22 5.46
N CYS A 167 20.83 0.38 4.41
CA CYS A 167 20.24 -0.71 3.66
C CYS A 167 21.25 -1.28 2.65
N THR A 168 21.64 -2.53 2.85
CA THR A 168 22.54 -3.25 1.93
C THR A 168 21.91 -3.42 0.54
N GLN A 169 20.62 -3.80 0.48
CA GLN A 169 19.88 -3.97 -0.78
C GLN A 169 19.91 -2.69 -1.64
N LEU A 170 19.68 -1.51 -1.05
CA LEU A 170 19.74 -0.26 -1.81
C LEU A 170 21.15 0.04 -2.29
N ARG A 171 22.16 -0.10 -1.41
CA ARG A 171 23.56 0.13 -1.77
C ARG A 171 23.99 -0.75 -2.94
N ASP A 172 23.56 -2.01 -2.96
CA ASP A 172 23.91 -2.95 -4.01
C ASP A 172 23.13 -2.68 -5.32
N MET A 173 21.93 -2.10 -5.24
CA MET A 173 21.14 -1.65 -6.40
C MET A 173 21.64 -0.35 -7.04
N MET A 174 22.47 0.44 -6.33
CA MET A 174 23.00 1.73 -6.80
C MET A 174 24.43 1.65 -7.34
N GLN A 175 25.04 0.47 -7.33
CA GLN A 175 26.35 0.18 -7.95
C GLN A 175 26.18 -0.21 -9.42
#